data_AF-A0A533Q639-F1
#
_entry.id   AF-A0A533Q639-F1
#
_cell.length_a   1.000
_cell.length_b   1.000
_cell.length_c   1.000
_cell.angle_alpha   90.00
_cell.angle_beta   90.00
_cell.angle_gamma   90.00
#
_symmetry.space_group_name_H-M   'P 1'
#
loop_
_entity.id
_entity.type
_entity.pdbx_description
1 polymer ?
#
loop_
_entity_poly.entity_id
_entity_poly.type
_entity_poly.pdbx_seq_one_letter_code
_entity_poly.pdbx_strand_id
1 'polypeptide(L)'
;MHTIKGSLVVLLFYSLVVFVSTDLVQGNSNSGFVLPSDPGKVGKETLLGIDTDGDGVRDDIQRYIYFTYPDDKKLRLALTYYAKEFQGVLKDANDREAAYEHAKNMVRHGDCLWYLKDEESIDICSALRAKILNTRERSIAYIRYSDNLGGRIISGAPQKEWKDSCSFAVDDAGEDQ
;
A
#
# COMPACT_ATOMS: atom_id res chain seq x y z
N MET A 1 -65.26 -16.98 38.94
CA MET A 1 -65.36 -18.29 38.25
C MET A 1 -65.93 -18.05 36.87
N HIS A 2 -65.18 -18.41 35.82
CA HIS A 2 -65.52 -18.58 34.40
C HIS A 2 -64.55 -17.86 33.44
N THR A 3 -63.46 -18.58 33.16
CA THR A 3 -62.68 -18.55 31.93
C THR A 3 -63.56 -18.83 30.72
N ILE A 4 -63.45 -18.03 29.66
CA ILE A 4 -63.97 -18.35 28.33
C ILE A 4 -62.76 -18.51 27.39
N LYS A 5 -62.49 -19.74 26.97
CA LYS A 5 -61.57 -20.08 25.88
C LYS A 5 -62.31 -19.88 24.56
N GLY A 6 -61.74 -19.10 23.64
CA GLY A 6 -62.22 -18.92 22.27
C GLY A 6 -61.34 -19.67 21.27
N SER A 7 -61.82 -20.86 20.87
CA SER A 7 -61.76 -21.45 19.50
C SER A 7 -62.11 -20.40 18.43
N LEU A 8 -61.83 -20.43 17.12
CA LEU A 8 -61.34 -21.40 16.14
C LEU A 8 -61.54 -20.69 14.75
N VAL A 9 -60.58 -20.81 13.81
CA VAL A 9 -60.74 -20.75 12.32
C VAL A 9 -61.23 -19.46 11.63
N VAL A 10 -60.36 -18.89 10.76
CA VAL A 10 -60.66 -18.27 9.44
C VAL A 10 -59.36 -18.36 8.59
N LEU A 11 -59.15 -19.37 7.74
CA LEU A 11 -59.45 -19.48 6.30
C LEU A 11 -59.00 -18.30 5.39
N LEU A 12 -57.95 -18.59 4.62
CA LEU A 12 -57.75 -18.33 3.17
C LEU A 12 -57.53 -16.90 2.61
N PHE A 13 -56.72 -16.91 1.54
CA PHE A 13 -56.52 -15.90 0.48
C PHE A 13 -55.59 -14.72 0.75
N TYR A 14 -54.39 -14.75 0.16
CA TYR A 14 -53.74 -13.65 -0.59
C TYR A 14 -52.48 -14.23 -1.25
N SER A 15 -52.63 -14.87 -2.41
CA SER A 15 -52.28 -14.33 -3.74
C SER A 15 -50.81 -13.94 -3.91
N LEU A 16 -50.17 -14.79 -4.71
CA LEU A 16 -48.93 -14.67 -5.49
C LEU A 16 -48.65 -13.28 -6.13
N VAL A 17 -47.36 -13.05 -6.41
CA VAL A 17 -46.73 -12.03 -7.29
C VAL A 17 -46.60 -10.64 -6.62
N VAL A 18 -45.41 -10.05 -6.44
CA VAL A 18 -44.60 -9.36 -7.48
C VAL A 18 -43.12 -9.24 -7.04
N PHE A 19 -42.24 -9.81 -7.88
CA PHE A 19 -40.87 -9.42 -8.22
C PHE A 19 -39.97 -8.80 -7.14
N VAL A 20 -39.13 -9.65 -6.53
CA VAL A 20 -37.81 -9.20 -6.05
C VAL A 20 -36.93 -9.09 -7.30
N SER A 21 -36.85 -7.89 -7.89
CA SER A 21 -35.77 -7.58 -8.83
C SER A 21 -34.47 -7.53 -8.03
N THR A 22 -33.78 -8.67 -7.95
CA THR A 22 -32.34 -8.65 -7.76
C THR A 22 -31.74 -8.17 -9.08
N ASP A 23 -31.69 -6.85 -9.26
CA ASP A 23 -30.72 -6.28 -10.18
C ASP A 23 -29.35 -6.54 -9.55
N LEU A 24 -28.79 -7.70 -9.91
CA LEU A 24 -27.36 -7.88 -10.03
C LEU A 24 -26.89 -6.76 -10.96
N VAL A 25 -26.49 -5.64 -10.37
CA VAL A 25 -25.58 -4.72 -11.03
C VAL A 25 -24.35 -5.57 -11.30
N GLN A 26 -24.27 -6.07 -12.53
CA GLN A 26 -23.03 -6.50 -13.14
C GLN A 26 -22.07 -5.35 -12.92
N GLY A 27 -21.16 -5.53 -11.97
CA GLY A 27 -19.98 -4.70 -11.83
C GLY A 27 -19.29 -4.73 -13.17
N ASN A 28 -19.46 -3.66 -13.93
CA ASN A 28 -18.64 -3.36 -15.07
C ASN A 28 -17.21 -3.36 -14.55
N SER A 29 -16.45 -4.41 -14.85
CA SER A 29 -15.05 -4.52 -14.50
C SER A 29 -14.23 -3.58 -15.38
N ASN A 30 -14.44 -2.28 -15.19
CA ASN A 30 -13.33 -1.35 -15.16
C ASN A 30 -12.67 -1.63 -13.81
N SER A 31 -11.63 -2.45 -13.77
CA SER A 31 -10.71 -2.49 -12.64
C SER A 31 -9.95 -1.17 -12.57
N GLY A 32 -10.69 -0.09 -12.35
CA GLY A 32 -10.15 1.21 -12.00
C GLY A 32 -9.43 1.03 -10.68
N PHE A 33 -8.15 1.38 -10.65
CA PHE A 33 -7.38 1.45 -9.43
C PHE A 33 -8.07 2.43 -8.47
N VAL A 34 -8.70 1.91 -7.42
CA VAL A 34 -9.40 2.72 -6.42
C VAL A 34 -8.39 3.11 -5.36
N LEU A 35 -7.99 4.39 -5.36
CA LEU A 35 -7.14 4.93 -4.30
C LEU A 35 -7.90 4.97 -2.96
N PRO A 36 -7.23 4.66 -1.83
CA PRO A 36 -7.81 4.90 -0.52
C PRO A 36 -8.06 6.40 -0.29
N SER A 37 -8.94 6.67 0.67
CA SER A 37 -9.21 8.04 1.13
C SER A 37 -7.97 8.60 1.82
N ASP A 38 -7.78 9.92 1.76
CA ASP A 38 -6.69 10.55 2.52
C ASP A 38 -6.98 10.44 4.03
N PRO A 39 -6.10 9.79 4.82
CA PRO A 39 -6.30 9.66 6.26
C PRO A 39 -6.05 10.99 7.01
N GLY A 40 -5.52 12.03 6.35
CA GLY A 40 -5.33 13.36 6.93
C GLY A 40 -4.49 13.32 8.22
N LYS A 41 -5.02 13.91 9.30
CA LYS A 41 -4.32 13.95 10.60
C LYS A 41 -4.34 12.60 11.32
N VAL A 42 -5.41 11.81 11.19
CA VAL A 42 -5.52 10.52 11.88
C VAL A 42 -4.46 9.53 11.38
N GLY A 43 -4.05 9.64 10.10
CA GLY A 43 -2.94 8.88 9.53
C GLY A 43 -1.56 9.13 10.16
N LYS A 44 -1.44 10.10 11.06
CA LYS A 44 -0.19 10.45 11.78
C LYS A 44 -0.20 10.04 13.26
N GLU A 45 -1.31 9.49 13.76
CA GLU A 45 -1.46 9.13 15.17
C GLU A 45 -0.63 7.89 15.56
N THR A 46 -0.35 7.00 14.59
CA THR A 46 0.44 5.79 14.80
C THR A 46 1.72 5.81 13.96
N LEU A 47 2.72 5.04 14.41
CA LEU A 47 3.99 4.89 13.70
C LEU A 47 3.78 4.45 12.25
N LEU A 48 2.98 3.40 12.05
CA LEU A 48 2.74 2.80 10.73
C LEU A 48 1.62 3.47 9.93
N GLY A 49 0.85 4.39 10.54
CA GLY A 49 -0.25 5.10 9.88
C GLY A 49 -1.46 4.22 9.59
N ILE A 50 -2.25 4.64 8.61
CA ILE A 50 -3.43 3.92 8.11
C ILE A 50 -3.08 3.35 6.73
N ASP A 51 -3.39 2.07 6.56
CA ASP A 51 -3.35 1.29 5.32
C ASP A 51 -4.71 0.58 5.24
N THR A 52 -5.65 1.20 4.54
CA THR A 52 -7.07 0.78 4.56
C THR A 52 -7.32 -0.43 3.68
N ASP A 53 -6.61 -0.54 2.56
CA ASP A 53 -6.74 -1.64 1.61
C ASP A 53 -5.78 -2.81 1.89
N GLY A 54 -4.85 -2.63 2.83
CA GLY A 54 -3.98 -3.68 3.34
C GLY A 54 -2.90 -4.11 2.35
N ASP A 55 -2.53 -3.24 1.40
CA ASP A 55 -1.54 -3.55 0.38
C ASP A 55 -0.08 -3.45 0.89
N GLY A 56 0.09 -2.96 2.12
CA GLY A 56 1.36 -2.75 2.81
C GLY A 56 1.91 -1.33 2.65
N VAL A 57 1.19 -0.43 1.97
CA VAL A 57 1.55 0.97 1.77
C VAL A 57 0.51 1.85 2.43
N ARG A 58 0.99 2.81 3.21
CA ARG A 58 0.15 3.84 3.84
C ARG A 58 -0.70 4.60 2.82
N ASP A 59 -1.97 4.84 3.15
CA ASP A 59 -2.93 5.53 2.29
C ASP A 59 -2.41 6.92 1.83
N ASP A 60 -1.80 7.70 2.73
CA ASP A 60 -1.25 9.02 2.39
C ASP A 60 -0.06 8.93 1.41
N ILE A 61 0.70 7.84 1.48
CA ILE A 61 1.85 7.58 0.59
C ILE A 61 1.40 7.05 -0.76
N GLN A 62 0.44 6.12 -0.80
CA GLN A 62 -0.15 5.64 -2.07
C GLN A 62 -0.70 6.82 -2.89
N ARG A 63 -1.45 7.70 -2.24
CA ARG A 63 -1.99 8.92 -2.86
C ARG A 63 -0.88 9.85 -3.34
N TYR A 64 0.13 10.10 -2.50
CA TYR A 64 1.26 10.94 -2.88
C TYR A 64 1.96 10.42 -4.15
N ILE A 65 2.26 9.12 -4.21
CA ILE A 65 2.88 8.49 -5.37
C ILE A 65 1.99 8.63 -6.61
N TYR A 66 0.70 8.34 -6.49
CA TYR A 66 -0.24 8.40 -7.61
C TYR A 66 -0.37 9.81 -8.20
N PHE A 67 -0.55 10.83 -7.35
CA PHE A 67 -0.75 12.20 -7.84
C PHE A 67 0.54 12.90 -8.27
N THR A 68 1.70 12.47 -7.76
CA THR A 68 2.99 13.05 -8.15
C THR A 68 3.45 12.52 -9.51
N TYR A 69 3.13 11.26 -9.83
CA TYR A 69 3.56 10.59 -11.06
C TYR A 69 2.38 9.97 -11.82
N PRO A 70 1.38 10.78 -12.24
CA PRO A 70 0.15 10.27 -12.84
C PRO A 70 0.41 9.45 -14.12
N ASP A 71 1.36 9.92 -14.92
CA ASP A 71 1.63 9.41 -16.27
C ASP A 71 2.79 8.41 -16.32
N ASP A 72 3.40 8.07 -15.17
CA ASP A 72 4.54 7.15 -15.11
C ASP A 72 4.19 5.92 -14.27
N LYS A 73 3.63 4.90 -14.93
CA LYS A 73 3.15 3.70 -14.25
C LYS A 73 4.30 2.89 -13.65
N LYS A 74 5.44 2.80 -14.35
CA LYS A 74 6.60 2.01 -13.91
C LYS A 74 7.22 2.63 -12.65
N LEU A 75 7.38 3.95 -12.64
CA LEU A 75 7.87 4.65 -11.47
C LEU A 75 6.90 4.51 -10.30
N ARG A 76 5.59 4.64 -10.51
CA ARG A 76 4.60 4.41 -9.45
C ARG A 76 4.75 3.03 -8.81
N LEU A 77 4.87 1.99 -9.63
CA LEU A 77 5.09 0.62 -9.12
C LEU A 77 6.38 0.50 -8.32
N ALA A 78 7.50 1.03 -8.84
CA ALA A 78 8.78 0.98 -8.14
C ALA A 78 8.73 1.72 -6.79
N LEU A 79 8.09 2.90 -6.74
CA LEU A 79 7.91 3.67 -5.52
C LEU A 79 6.96 2.99 -4.53
N THR A 80 5.93 2.29 -5.01
CA THR A 80 5.03 1.50 -4.16
C THR A 80 5.80 0.39 -3.46
N TYR A 81 6.65 -0.37 -4.17
CA TYR A 81 7.49 -1.40 -3.55
C TYR A 81 8.52 -0.80 -2.58
N TYR A 82 9.16 0.31 -2.95
CA TYR A 82 10.05 1.04 -2.05
C TYR A 82 9.32 1.48 -0.77
N ALA A 83 8.12 2.04 -0.89
CA ALA A 83 7.32 2.50 0.25
C ALA A 83 6.86 1.34 1.13
N LYS A 84 6.48 0.21 0.53
CA LYS A 84 6.12 -1.02 1.22
C LYS A 84 7.27 -1.56 2.07
N GLU A 85 8.47 -1.63 1.50
CA GLU A 85 9.66 -2.06 2.23
C GLU A 85 10.00 -1.07 3.36
N PHE A 86 9.83 0.23 3.12
CA PHE A 86 10.05 1.25 4.13
C PHE A 86 9.08 1.14 5.32
N GLN A 87 7.86 0.63 5.12
CA GLN A 87 6.96 0.34 6.24
C GLN A 87 7.52 -0.77 7.15
N GLY A 88 8.17 -1.78 6.56
CA GLY A 88 8.94 -2.78 7.29
C GLY A 88 10.12 -2.17 8.07
N VAL A 89 10.90 -1.29 7.42
CA VAL A 89 11.98 -0.52 8.06
C VAL A 89 11.52 0.17 9.35
N LEU A 90 10.34 0.78 9.35
CA LEU A 90 9.81 1.46 10.53
C LEU A 90 9.26 0.49 11.58
N LYS A 91 8.57 -0.56 11.14
CA LYS A 91 7.97 -1.58 12.01
C LYS A 91 9.02 -2.33 12.82
N ASP A 92 10.07 -2.78 12.14
CA ASP A 92 11.07 -3.68 12.70
C ASP A 92 12.37 -2.94 13.06
N ALA A 93 12.30 -1.61 13.24
CA ALA A 93 13.44 -0.72 13.49
C ALA A 93 14.30 -1.09 14.70
N ASN A 94 13.77 -1.85 15.68
CA ASN A 94 14.50 -2.28 16.87
C ASN A 94 15.10 -3.69 16.74
N ASP A 95 14.81 -4.41 15.65
CA ASP A 95 15.37 -5.73 15.38
C ASP A 95 16.55 -5.57 14.41
N ARG A 96 17.75 -5.91 14.89
CA ARG A 96 18.99 -5.74 14.14
C ARG A 96 19.05 -6.60 12.87
N GLU A 97 18.57 -7.83 12.93
CA GLU A 97 18.64 -8.74 11.80
C GLU A 97 17.54 -8.40 10.78
N ALA A 98 16.34 -8.06 11.26
CA ALA A 98 15.29 -7.54 10.37
C ALA A 98 15.71 -6.23 9.69
N ALA A 99 16.36 -5.31 10.41
CA ALA A 99 16.91 -4.09 9.83
C ALA A 99 17.92 -4.40 8.71
N TYR A 100 18.79 -5.39 8.91
CA TYR A 100 19.74 -5.79 7.86
C TYR A 100 19.04 -6.39 6.62
N GLU A 101 18.02 -7.23 6.81
CA GLU A 101 17.22 -7.75 5.70
C GLU A 101 16.50 -6.64 4.93
N HIS A 102 15.87 -5.70 5.65
CA HIS A 102 15.25 -4.53 5.04
C HIS A 102 16.26 -3.68 4.27
N ALA A 103 17.47 -3.50 4.78
CA ALA A 103 18.49 -2.71 4.10
C ALA A 103 18.92 -3.32 2.76
N LYS A 104 19.02 -4.65 2.66
CA LYS A 104 19.30 -5.33 1.39
C LYS A 104 18.17 -5.15 0.38
N ASN A 105 16.92 -5.23 0.84
CA ASN A 105 15.76 -5.02 -0.02
C ASN A 105 15.64 -3.55 -0.46
N MET A 106 15.86 -2.60 0.45
CA MET A 106 15.90 -1.17 0.13
C MET A 106 16.95 -0.84 -0.93
N VAL A 107 18.12 -1.48 -0.89
CA VAL A 107 19.14 -1.33 -1.93
C VAL A 107 18.65 -1.88 -3.27
N ARG A 108 18.02 -3.06 -3.32
CA ARG A 108 17.42 -3.60 -4.56
C ARG A 108 16.34 -2.68 -5.14
N HIS A 109 15.47 -2.11 -4.30
CA HIS A 109 14.49 -1.13 -4.75
C HIS A 109 15.17 0.16 -5.26
N GLY A 110 16.28 0.57 -4.64
CA GLY A 110 17.12 1.67 -5.10
C GLY A 110 17.74 1.40 -6.47
N ASP A 111 18.30 0.21 -6.69
CA ASP A 111 18.86 -0.24 -7.97
C ASP A 111 17.79 -0.23 -9.08
N CYS A 112 16.58 -0.71 -8.77
CA CYS A 112 15.44 -0.63 -9.69
C CYS A 112 15.07 0.82 -10.05
N LEU A 113 15.00 1.71 -9.05
CA LEU A 113 14.68 3.12 -9.28
C LEU A 113 15.77 3.83 -10.10
N TRP A 114 17.03 3.51 -9.86
CA TRP A 114 18.16 3.96 -10.68
C TRP A 114 18.05 3.47 -12.12
N TYR A 115 17.68 2.21 -12.33
CA TYR A 115 17.45 1.70 -13.69
C TYR A 115 16.35 2.48 -14.43
N LEU A 116 15.29 2.90 -13.74
CA LEU A 116 14.15 3.61 -14.35
C LEU A 116 14.38 5.12 -14.54
N LYS A 117 15.16 5.75 -13.66
CA LYS A 117 15.25 7.23 -13.57
C LYS A 117 16.67 7.78 -13.47
N ASP A 118 17.68 6.92 -13.51
CA ASP A 118 19.08 7.29 -13.42
C ASP A 118 19.33 8.19 -12.19
N GLU A 119 20.05 9.31 -12.33
CA GLU A 119 20.35 10.24 -11.23
C GLU A 119 19.10 10.86 -10.59
N GLU A 120 18.00 11.05 -11.34
CA GLU A 120 16.75 11.63 -10.80
C GLU A 120 16.15 10.77 -9.68
N SER A 121 16.48 9.48 -9.65
CA SER A 121 16.05 8.54 -8.62
C SER A 121 16.42 9.02 -7.20
N ILE A 122 17.53 9.74 -7.04
CA ILE A 122 18.00 10.26 -5.74
C ILE A 122 17.01 11.29 -5.18
N ASP A 123 16.60 12.24 -6.01
CA ASP A 123 15.68 13.32 -5.63
C ASP A 123 14.27 12.77 -5.40
N ILE A 124 13.83 11.86 -6.26
CA ILE A 124 12.55 11.15 -6.13
C ILE A 124 12.49 10.38 -4.80
N CYS A 125 13.52 9.58 -4.49
CA CYS A 125 13.60 8.83 -3.24
C CYS A 125 13.62 9.76 -2.01
N SER A 126 14.33 10.88 -2.11
CA SER A 126 14.42 11.86 -1.03
C SER A 126 13.09 12.55 -0.77
N ALA A 127 12.37 12.93 -1.83
CA ALA A 127 11.03 13.50 -1.74
C ALA A 127 10.03 12.52 -1.13
N LEU A 128 10.04 11.25 -1.58
CA LEU A 128 9.19 10.21 -1.00
C LEU A 128 9.53 9.94 0.47
N ARG A 129 10.82 9.83 0.82
CA ARG A 129 11.26 9.62 2.20
C ARG A 129 10.80 10.76 3.13
N ALA A 130 10.81 12.01 2.65
CA ALA A 130 10.29 13.15 3.41
C ALA A 130 8.79 13.04 3.70
N LYS A 131 8.01 12.46 2.77
CA LYS A 131 6.58 12.16 3.01
C LYS A 131 6.39 10.99 3.96
N ILE A 132 7.24 9.97 3.87
CA ILE A 132 7.18 8.81 4.77
C ILE A 132 7.52 9.23 6.20
N LEU A 133 8.60 9.98 6.41
CA LEU A 133 9.13 10.40 7.72
C LEU A 133 8.48 11.69 8.26
N ASN A 134 7.22 11.95 7.92
CA ASN A 134 6.50 13.20 8.24
C ASN A 134 6.03 13.35 9.71
N THR A 135 6.54 12.51 10.63
CA THR A 135 6.37 12.65 12.08
C THR A 135 7.70 12.43 12.81
N ARG A 136 7.79 12.93 14.05
CA ARG A 136 8.97 12.77 14.89
C ARG A 136 9.25 11.31 15.19
N GLU A 137 8.21 10.54 15.48
CA GLU A 137 8.27 9.13 15.85
C GLU A 137 8.81 8.28 14.70
N ARG A 138 8.37 8.58 13.46
CA ARG A 138 8.87 7.91 12.24
C ARG A 138 10.34 8.22 12.00
N SER A 139 10.74 9.47 12.18
CA SER A 139 12.16 9.86 12.05
C SER A 139 13.03 9.16 13.10
N ILE A 140 12.57 9.04 14.34
CA ILE A 140 13.28 8.32 15.41
C ILE A 140 13.38 6.83 15.09
N ALA A 141 12.31 6.20 14.61
CA ALA A 141 12.35 4.81 14.19
C ALA A 141 13.36 4.58 13.06
N TYR A 142 13.40 5.47 12.06
CA TYR A 142 14.39 5.40 10.99
C TYR A 142 15.84 5.55 11.48
N ILE A 143 16.10 6.44 12.45
CA ILE A 143 17.42 6.58 13.08
C ILE A 143 17.81 5.27 13.78
N ARG A 144 16.90 4.65 14.54
CA ARG A 144 17.15 3.36 15.21
C ARG A 144 17.46 2.23 14.22
N TYR A 145 16.70 2.17 13.12
CA TYR A 145 16.99 1.27 12.02
C TYR A 145 18.41 1.49 11.49
N SER A 146 18.80 2.75 11.25
CA SER A 146 20.14 3.10 10.74
C SER A 146 21.25 2.72 11.73
N ASP A 147 21.05 2.97 13.04
CA ASP A 147 22.01 2.58 14.08
C ASP A 147 22.22 1.05 14.11
N ASN A 148 21.13 0.30 13.91
CA ASN A 148 21.17 -1.16 13.81
C ASN A 148 21.96 -1.69 12.60
N LEU A 149 22.24 -0.87 11.59
CA LEU A 149 23.10 -1.24 10.44
C LEU A 149 24.59 -1.07 10.72
N GLY A 150 24.97 -0.51 11.87
CA GLY A 150 26.37 -0.28 12.23
C GLY A 150 27.26 -1.52 12.03
N GLY A 151 28.33 -1.35 11.25
CA GLY A 151 29.32 -2.39 10.96
C GLY A 151 28.88 -3.46 9.95
N ARG A 152 27.71 -3.35 9.33
CA ARG A 152 27.26 -4.23 8.24
C ARG A 152 27.73 -3.68 6.89
N ILE A 153 28.02 -4.59 5.95
CA ILE A 153 28.27 -4.25 4.55
C ILE A 153 27.00 -4.62 3.79
N ILE A 154 26.45 -3.66 3.05
CA ILE A 154 25.30 -3.86 2.18
C ILE A 154 25.79 -3.53 0.76
N SER A 155 25.52 -4.42 -0.18
CA SER A 155 25.97 -4.28 -1.56
C SER A 155 24.77 -4.31 -2.50
N GLY A 156 24.77 -3.40 -3.47
CA GLY A 156 23.82 -3.43 -4.57
C GLY A 156 24.14 -4.53 -5.57
N ALA A 157 23.20 -4.77 -6.47
CA ALA A 157 23.43 -5.61 -7.62
C ALA A 157 24.46 -4.96 -8.56
N PRO A 158 25.19 -5.76 -9.37
CA PRO A 158 25.93 -5.22 -10.50
C PRO A 158 25.01 -4.38 -11.40
N GLN A 159 25.49 -3.27 -11.94
CA GLN A 159 24.66 -2.33 -12.72
C GLN A 159 23.89 -3.00 -13.88
N LYS A 160 24.51 -3.99 -14.53
CA LYS A 160 23.89 -4.80 -15.60
C LYS A 160 22.65 -5.61 -15.13
N GLU A 161 22.45 -5.78 -13.83
CA GLU A 161 21.38 -6.56 -13.19
C GLU A 161 20.36 -5.65 -12.47
N TRP A 162 20.47 -4.32 -12.58
CA TRP A 162 19.56 -3.39 -11.89
C TRP A 162 18.11 -3.50 -12.34
N LYS A 163 17.87 -3.79 -13.64
CA LYS A 163 16.53 -4.12 -14.15
C LYS A 163 15.90 -5.28 -13.38
N ASP A 164 16.69 -6.31 -13.09
CA ASP A 164 16.24 -7.52 -12.40
C ASP A 164 16.04 -7.30 -10.89
N SER A 165 16.45 -6.14 -10.37
CA SER A 165 16.21 -5.74 -8.98
C SER A 165 14.79 -5.20 -8.76
N CYS A 166 14.04 -4.92 -9.83
CA CYS A 166 12.63 -4.54 -9.74
C CYS A 166 11.75 -5.72 -9.32
N SER A 167 10.83 -5.47 -8.38
CA SER A 167 9.88 -6.50 -7.88
C SER A 167 8.64 -6.68 -8.77
N PHE A 168 8.70 -6.20 -10.02
CA PHE A 168 7.66 -6.32 -11.01
C PHE A 168 8.27 -6.48 -12.40
N ALA A 169 7.49 -7.03 -13.34
CA ALA A 169 7.92 -7.16 -14.73
C ALA A 169 7.97 -5.78 -15.41
N VAL A 170 9.18 -5.24 -15.56
CA VAL A 170 9.40 -3.89 -16.12
C VAL A 170 8.93 -3.79 -17.57
N ASP A 171 9.00 -4.87 -18.33
CA ASP A 171 8.59 -4.91 -19.74
C ASP A 171 7.06 -5.04 -19.91
N ASP A 172 6.37 -5.66 -18.93
CA ASP A 172 4.93 -5.88 -18.97
C ASP A 172 4.13 -4.78 -18.26
N ALA A 173 4.80 -3.98 -17.43
CA ALA A 173 4.24 -2.78 -16.84
C ALA A 173 4.08 -1.72 -17.94
N GLY A 174 2.98 -1.83 -18.72
CA GLY A 174 2.71 -1.14 -20.00
C GLY A 174 3.39 0.21 -20.26
N GLU A 175 3.77 0.42 -21.52
CA GLU A 175 4.41 1.64 -22.01
C GLU A 175 3.51 2.87 -21.82
N ASP A 176 4.16 3.97 -21.43
CA ASP A 176 3.57 5.31 -21.44
C ASP A 176 3.25 5.67 -22.91
N GLN A 177 2.01 6.09 -23.18
CA GLN A 177 1.62 6.73 -24.45
C GLN A 177 1.82 8.23 -24.37
#